data_AF-A0A7V9HV56-F1
#
_entry.id   AF-A0A7V9HV56-F1
#
_cell.length_a   1.000
_cell.length_b   1.000
_cell.length_c   1.000
_cell.angle_alpha   90.00
_cell.angle_beta   90.00
_cell.angle_gamma   90.00
#
_symmetry.space_group_name_H-M   'P 1'
#
loop_
_entity.id
_entity.type
_entity.pdbx_description
1 polymer ?
#
loop_
_entity_poly.entity_id
_entity_poly.type
_entity_poly.pdbx_seq_one_letter_code
_entity_poly.pdbx_strand_id
1 'polypeptide(L)'
;MKLGKSILLDELLKADDVEYTDVSQNRFWIVCPACNEAIFKVVRNQGTKDDTALHYFSHYEASKAYAADCELRVGGITEREITEKAIQSRDQKLKFFITTLQTLIHDDFELHIPDDPRWTSNQFRAMNRSHAMADLHSMLYQFFFVKGFPNYSDEELISTFDHAFNRLPQSEQSQLSTTLGQHTQKRIAIDLLRHLRNPQARPSFDTLFDHSFAWYARRLENAIRNSKLLGMPTRNNDEEEIFKAMLRIMTTSRQKLRPILQKLAQNIYGTTGPDGPDNSMMTLFDSIIREMFVILIRLPYLSLLKEALKKQSPPPRPADPRTLSSCSPMST
;
A
#
# COMPACT_ATOMS: atom_id res chain seq x y z
N MET A 1 22.09 10.70 -3.93
CA MET A 1 21.21 11.80 -4.40
C MET A 1 20.98 12.80 -3.27
N LYS A 2 20.78 14.09 -3.56
CA LYS A 2 20.54 15.11 -2.50
C LYS A 2 19.08 15.23 -2.08
N LEU A 3 18.15 14.82 -2.95
CA LEU A 3 16.70 14.96 -2.73
C LEU A 3 16.03 13.59 -2.66
N GLY A 4 15.03 13.48 -1.80
CA GLY A 4 14.05 12.39 -1.74
C GLY A 4 12.63 12.97 -1.78
N LYS A 5 11.62 12.15 -2.03
CA LYS A 5 10.20 12.53 -1.93
C LYS A 5 9.57 11.83 -0.72
N SER A 6 8.88 12.56 0.14
CA SER A 6 7.99 11.96 1.15
C SER A 6 6.64 11.64 0.53
N ILE A 7 6.24 10.37 0.52
CA ILE A 7 4.89 9.98 0.07
C ILE A 7 3.83 10.65 0.95
N LEU A 8 4.04 10.67 2.27
CA LEU A 8 3.02 11.17 3.20
C LEU A 8 2.86 12.69 3.12
N LEU A 9 3.95 13.44 3.01
CA LEU A 9 3.95 14.92 2.98
C LEU A 9 3.75 15.51 1.59
N ASP A 10 4.03 14.74 0.53
CA ASP A 10 4.15 15.23 -0.86
C ASP A 10 5.29 16.23 -1.12
N GLU A 11 6.31 16.21 -0.26
CA GLU A 11 7.39 17.20 -0.32
C GLU A 11 8.69 16.56 -0.81
N LEU A 12 9.47 17.37 -1.55
CA LEU A 12 10.86 17.06 -1.81
C LEU A 12 11.70 17.45 -0.59
N LEU A 13 12.37 16.45 -0.02
CA LEU A 13 13.18 16.57 1.17
C LEU A 13 14.66 16.57 0.79
N LYS A 14 15.44 17.50 1.35
CA LYS A 14 16.90 17.43 1.25
C LYS A 14 17.44 16.41 2.25
N ALA A 15 18.50 15.71 1.87
CA ALA A 15 19.14 14.74 2.76
C ALA A 15 19.67 15.38 4.05
N ASP A 16 20.06 16.65 4.01
CA ASP A 16 20.49 17.40 5.19
C ASP A 16 19.33 17.58 6.20
N ASP A 17 18.11 17.81 5.71
CA ASP A 17 16.93 18.15 6.52
C ASP A 17 16.18 16.91 7.08
N VAL A 18 16.58 15.70 6.69
CA VAL A 18 15.89 14.46 7.10
C VAL A 18 16.63 13.76 8.21
N GLU A 19 16.00 13.54 9.35
CA GLU A 19 16.60 12.77 10.43
C GLU A 19 16.37 11.26 10.27
N TYR A 20 17.17 10.46 10.98
CA TYR A 20 17.00 9.01 10.95
C TYR A 20 15.62 8.56 11.45
N THR A 21 15.08 9.28 12.43
CA THR A 21 13.75 9.10 13.04
C THR A 21 12.61 9.43 12.09
N ASP A 22 12.82 10.30 11.11
CA ASP A 22 11.79 10.67 10.13
C ASP A 22 11.39 9.48 9.23
N VAL A 23 12.36 8.61 8.96
CA VAL A 23 12.15 7.37 8.19
C VAL A 23 11.65 6.24 9.09
N SER A 24 12.23 6.06 10.27
CA SER A 24 11.98 4.90 11.13
C SER A 24 10.75 5.03 12.05
N GLN A 25 10.46 6.24 12.56
CA GLN A 25 9.42 6.49 13.55
C GLN A 25 8.26 7.31 13.01
N ASN A 26 8.53 8.30 12.16
CA ASN A 26 7.49 9.19 11.62
C ASN A 26 6.83 8.65 10.36
N ARG A 27 7.35 7.53 9.81
CA ARG A 27 6.75 6.79 8.70
C ARG A 27 6.48 7.67 7.47
N PHE A 28 7.35 8.65 7.21
CA PHE A 28 7.15 9.56 6.08
C PHE A 28 7.30 8.89 4.70
N TRP A 29 7.71 7.62 4.65
CA TRP A 29 7.89 6.84 3.43
C TRP A 29 8.65 7.63 2.36
N ILE A 30 9.95 7.75 2.60
CA ILE A 30 10.84 8.51 1.70
C ILE A 30 11.25 7.62 0.53
N VAL A 31 10.95 8.09 -0.68
CA VAL A 31 11.22 7.40 -1.94
C VAL A 31 12.05 8.26 -2.88
N CYS A 32 12.67 7.64 -3.88
CA CYS A 32 13.31 8.37 -4.97
C CYS A 32 12.23 9.07 -5.82
N PRO A 33 12.34 10.38 -6.09
CA PRO A 33 11.34 11.09 -6.90
C PRO A 33 11.29 10.61 -8.36
N ALA A 34 12.33 9.95 -8.86
CA ALA A 34 12.39 9.46 -10.24
C ALA A 34 11.75 8.07 -10.40
N CYS A 35 12.11 7.11 -9.54
CA CYS A 35 11.66 5.71 -9.67
C CYS A 35 10.67 5.26 -8.59
N ASN A 36 10.36 6.08 -7.59
CA ASN A 36 9.51 5.75 -6.44
C ASN A 36 10.02 4.57 -5.58
N GLU A 37 11.26 4.11 -5.77
CA GLU A 37 11.90 3.12 -4.89
C GLU A 37 12.14 3.72 -3.50
N ALA A 38 12.01 2.91 -2.45
CA ALA A 38 12.38 3.35 -1.10
C ALA A 38 13.88 3.67 -1.05
N ILE A 39 14.22 4.79 -0.40
CA ILE A 39 15.60 5.25 -0.23
C ILE A 39 15.91 5.46 1.25
N PHE A 40 17.20 5.52 1.57
CA PHE A 40 17.69 5.75 2.94
C PHE A 40 18.77 6.81 2.96
N LYS A 41 18.88 7.53 4.09
CA LYS A 41 19.87 8.58 4.32
C LYS A 41 21.22 7.97 4.70
N VAL A 42 22.27 8.52 4.11
CA VAL A 42 23.66 8.20 4.39
C VAL A 42 24.37 9.49 4.78
N VAL A 43 25.18 9.41 5.84
CA VAL A 43 26.03 10.51 6.31
C VAL A 43 27.48 10.06 6.19
N ARG A 44 28.31 10.84 5.50
CA ARG A 44 29.76 10.60 5.38
C ARG A 44 30.51 11.73 6.05
N ASN A 45 31.25 11.40 7.10
CA ASN A 45 32.18 12.34 7.73
C ASN A 45 33.46 12.38 6.90
N GLN A 46 33.74 13.51 6.26
CA GLN A 46 35.03 13.73 5.59
C GLN A 46 36.01 14.28 6.63
N GLY A 47 37.20 13.70 6.70
CA GLY A 47 38.15 13.97 7.78
C GLY A 47 38.83 15.34 7.74
N THR A 48 38.84 15.99 8.91
CA THR A 48 39.89 16.81 9.55
C THR A 48 40.14 18.28 9.23
N LYS A 49 39.49 18.96 8.26
CA LYS A 49 39.75 20.42 8.13
C LYS A 49 38.58 21.38 7.96
N ASP A 50 37.36 20.91 7.73
CA ASP A 50 36.15 21.73 7.91
C ASP A 50 34.97 20.78 8.13
N ASP A 51 34.23 21.02 9.20
CA ASP A 51 33.30 20.11 9.87
C ASP A 51 31.97 19.92 9.11
N THR A 52 32.02 19.59 7.82
CA THR A 52 30.83 19.42 6.98
C THR A 52 30.62 17.95 6.65
N ALA A 53 29.76 17.30 7.45
CA ALA A 53 29.26 15.98 7.14
C ALA A 53 28.49 16.02 5.80
N LEU A 54 28.76 15.07 4.90
CA LEU A 54 28.08 14.97 3.62
C LEU A 54 26.83 14.09 3.79
N HIS A 55 25.64 14.67 3.66
CA HIS A 55 24.38 13.92 3.69
C HIS A 55 23.88 13.66 2.26
N TYR A 56 23.43 12.43 2.00
CA TYR A 56 22.81 12.04 0.73
C TYR A 56 21.89 10.83 0.91
N PHE A 57 20.90 10.67 0.04
CA PHE A 57 20.11 9.44 -0.03
C PHE A 57 20.73 8.40 -0.98
N SER A 58 20.48 7.13 -0.67
CA SER A 58 20.90 5.96 -1.44
C SER A 58 19.75 4.94 -1.56
N HIS A 59 19.83 4.06 -2.57
CA HIS A 59 18.89 2.96 -2.78
C HIS A 59 19.38 1.71 -2.04
N TYR A 60 18.46 0.89 -1.53
CA TYR A 60 18.76 -0.31 -0.73
C TYR A 60 19.52 -1.41 -1.49
N GLU A 61 19.30 -1.54 -2.78
CA GLU A 61 20.03 -2.47 -3.66
C GLU A 61 20.08 -1.91 -5.09
N ALA A 62 21.16 -2.25 -5.82
CA ALA A 62 21.20 -2.08 -7.26
C ALA A 62 20.38 -3.20 -7.94
N SER A 63 19.05 -3.12 -7.91
CA SER A 63 18.22 -3.96 -8.78
C SER A 63 18.60 -3.68 -10.23
N LYS A 64 19.17 -4.68 -10.93
CA LYS A 64 19.59 -4.57 -12.35
C LYS A 64 18.44 -4.19 -13.28
N ALA A 65 17.20 -4.52 -12.92
CA ALA A 65 16.02 -4.30 -13.76
C ALA A 65 15.64 -2.83 -13.93
N TYR A 66 15.99 -1.96 -12.97
CA TYR A 66 15.66 -0.52 -12.98
C TYR A 66 16.90 0.38 -12.85
N ALA A 67 18.10 -0.22 -12.85
CA ALA A 67 19.36 0.53 -12.81
C ALA A 67 19.58 1.39 -14.05
N ALA A 68 18.96 1.04 -15.19
CA ALA A 68 19.11 1.76 -16.45
C ALA A 68 18.26 3.05 -16.52
N ASP A 69 17.15 3.14 -15.77
CA ASP A 69 16.14 4.19 -15.97
C ASP A 69 16.20 5.31 -14.92
N CYS A 70 17.01 5.17 -13.87
CA CYS A 70 17.12 6.17 -12.80
C CYS A 70 18.45 6.94 -12.90
N GLU A 71 18.42 8.11 -13.54
CA GLU A 71 19.57 9.02 -13.67
C GLU A 71 20.15 9.49 -12.33
N LEU A 72 19.35 9.45 -11.25
CA LEU A 72 19.77 9.82 -9.89
C LEU A 72 20.52 8.71 -9.16
N ARG A 73 20.63 7.51 -9.76
CA ARG A 73 21.36 6.38 -9.20
C ARG A 73 22.85 6.57 -9.50
N VAL A 74 23.58 7.06 -8.51
CA VAL A 74 25.04 7.23 -8.59
C VAL A 74 25.69 5.85 -8.77
N GLY A 75 26.15 5.54 -9.97
CA GLY A 75 26.90 4.32 -10.25
C GLY A 75 28.26 4.36 -9.53
N GLY A 76 28.52 3.41 -8.63
CA GLY A 76 29.81 3.30 -7.94
C GLY A 76 29.75 2.94 -6.47
N ILE A 77 28.80 2.12 -6.03
CA ILE A 77 28.82 1.53 -4.68
C ILE A 77 28.91 0.02 -4.84
N THR A 78 29.98 -0.57 -4.33
CA THR A 78 30.20 -2.02 -4.35
C THR A 78 29.25 -2.73 -3.36
N GLU A 79 28.94 -4.00 -3.58
CA GLU A 79 28.08 -4.81 -2.70
C GLU A 79 28.58 -4.86 -1.24
N ARG A 80 29.90 -4.79 -1.06
CA ARG A 80 30.55 -4.63 0.24
C ARG A 80 30.23 -3.28 0.89
N GLU A 81 30.35 -2.18 0.15
CA GLU A 81 29.96 -0.85 0.65
C GLU A 81 28.45 -0.73 0.91
N ILE A 82 27.61 -1.45 0.15
CA ILE A 82 26.16 -1.55 0.42
C ILE A 82 25.95 -2.23 1.79
N THR A 83 26.64 -3.33 2.04
CA THR A 83 26.53 -4.09 3.30
C THR A 83 27.07 -3.28 4.49
N GLU A 84 28.22 -2.62 4.34
CA GLU A 84 28.80 -1.73 5.36
C GLU A 84 27.89 -0.52 5.63
N LYS A 85 27.27 0.08 4.60
CA LYS A 85 26.29 1.16 4.75
C LYS A 85 24.97 0.68 5.36
N ALA A 86 24.52 -0.53 5.05
CA ALA A 86 23.33 -1.15 5.66
C ALA A 86 23.51 -1.42 7.16
N ILE A 87 24.75 -1.67 7.60
CA ILE A 87 25.12 -1.78 9.02
C ILE A 87 25.09 -0.39 9.69
N GLN A 88 25.55 0.66 9.00
CA GLN A 88 25.54 2.04 9.49
C GLN A 88 24.13 2.65 9.53
N SER A 89 23.26 2.29 8.57
CA SER A 89 21.83 2.68 8.55
C SER A 89 20.99 1.76 9.44
N ARG A 90 21.52 1.37 10.61
CA ARG A 90 20.98 0.33 11.52
C ARG A 90 19.48 0.47 11.82
N ASP A 91 18.93 1.69 11.71
CA ASP A 91 17.53 2.06 11.95
C ASP A 91 16.72 2.42 10.69
N GLN A 92 17.30 2.39 9.50
CA GLN A 92 16.63 2.58 8.21
C GLN A 92 16.83 1.32 7.36
N LYS A 93 16.09 0.27 7.69
CA LYS A 93 16.05 -0.98 6.92
C LYS A 93 14.86 -0.92 5.97
N LEU A 94 15.03 -1.37 4.73
CA LEU A 94 13.93 -1.56 3.78
C LEU A 94 12.77 -2.35 4.40
N LYS A 95 13.10 -3.32 5.26
CA LYS A 95 12.14 -4.07 6.05
C LYS A 95 11.20 -3.17 6.86
N PHE A 96 11.64 -2.05 7.44
CA PHE A 96 10.75 -1.14 8.18
C PHE A 96 9.73 -0.48 7.27
N PHE A 97 10.15 -0.05 6.07
CA PHE A 97 9.24 0.50 5.08
C PHE A 97 8.16 -0.52 4.71
N ILE A 98 8.59 -1.73 4.35
CA ILE A 98 7.72 -2.85 3.96
C ILE A 98 6.77 -3.20 5.10
N THR A 99 7.31 -3.50 6.29
CA THR A 99 6.52 -3.92 7.45
C THR A 99 5.54 -2.85 7.89
N THR A 100 5.86 -1.56 7.78
CA THR A 100 4.91 -0.49 8.13
C THR A 100 3.67 -0.54 7.24
N LEU A 101 3.84 -0.64 5.91
CA LEU A 101 2.71 -0.72 5.00
C LEU A 101 1.91 -2.02 5.21
N GLN A 102 2.60 -3.15 5.42
CA GLN A 102 1.95 -4.43 5.72
C GLN A 102 1.12 -4.38 7.00
N THR A 103 1.65 -3.77 8.06
CA THR A 103 0.94 -3.58 9.32
C THR A 103 -0.30 -2.72 9.11
N LEU A 104 -0.21 -1.59 8.38
CA LEU A 104 -1.38 -0.77 8.12
C LEU A 104 -2.47 -1.50 7.34
N ILE A 105 -2.09 -2.32 6.35
CA ILE A 105 -3.05 -3.15 5.59
C ILE A 105 -3.70 -4.19 6.49
N HIS A 106 -2.93 -4.79 7.40
CA HIS A 106 -3.45 -5.77 8.34
C HIS A 106 -4.41 -5.15 9.35
N ASP A 107 -4.00 -4.03 9.97
CA ASP A 107 -4.82 -3.27 10.93
C ASP A 107 -6.14 -2.80 10.27
N ASP A 108 -6.08 -2.36 9.01
CA ASP A 108 -7.28 -1.99 8.23
C ASP A 108 -8.24 -3.18 8.08
N PHE A 109 -7.71 -4.36 7.76
CA PHE A 109 -8.50 -5.56 7.58
C PHE A 109 -9.16 -6.02 8.89
N GLU A 110 -8.40 -6.05 9.99
CA GLU A 110 -8.92 -6.44 11.31
C GLU A 110 -10.03 -5.48 11.79
N LEU A 111 -9.92 -4.19 11.47
CA LEU A 111 -10.92 -3.19 11.85
C LEU A 111 -12.25 -3.38 11.12
N HIS A 112 -12.22 -3.82 9.87
CA HIS A 112 -13.39 -3.78 8.97
C HIS A 112 -13.99 -5.15 8.67
N ILE A 113 -13.29 -6.26 8.97
CA ILE A 113 -13.83 -7.61 8.89
C ILE A 113 -14.08 -8.13 10.31
N PRO A 114 -15.33 -8.02 10.83
CA PRO A 114 -15.70 -8.56 12.14
C PRO A 114 -15.92 -10.08 12.06
N ASP A 115 -14.94 -10.82 11.56
CA ASP A 115 -14.97 -12.28 11.49
C ASP A 115 -14.25 -12.91 12.69
N ASP A 116 -14.47 -14.21 12.89
CA ASP A 116 -13.71 -15.00 13.84
C ASP A 116 -12.21 -14.87 13.50
N PRO A 117 -11.36 -14.35 14.41
CA PRO A 117 -9.92 -14.23 14.20
C PRO A 117 -9.26 -15.54 13.74
N ARG A 118 -9.84 -16.69 14.13
CA ARG A 118 -9.38 -18.01 13.69
C ARG A 118 -9.65 -18.26 12.21
N TRP A 119 -10.81 -17.83 11.70
CA TRP A 119 -11.12 -17.94 10.28
C TRP A 119 -10.12 -17.12 9.45
N THR A 120 -9.94 -15.85 9.80
CA THR A 120 -8.99 -14.94 9.14
C THR A 120 -7.57 -15.50 9.15
N SER A 121 -7.08 -15.92 10.32
CA SER A 121 -5.75 -16.51 10.46
C SER A 121 -5.58 -17.79 9.61
N ASN A 122 -6.61 -18.63 9.55
CA ASN A 122 -6.57 -19.85 8.74
C ASN A 122 -6.55 -19.55 7.24
N GLN A 123 -7.29 -18.55 6.76
CA GLN A 123 -7.27 -18.15 5.35
C GLN A 123 -5.89 -17.63 4.94
N PHE A 124 -5.33 -16.67 5.68
CA PHE A 124 -3.98 -16.16 5.39
C PHE A 124 -2.92 -17.27 5.50
N ARG A 125 -3.06 -18.20 6.44
CA ARG A 125 -2.16 -19.36 6.53
C ARG A 125 -2.28 -20.28 5.31
N ALA A 126 -3.50 -20.52 4.82
CA ALA A 126 -3.73 -21.31 3.61
C ALA A 126 -3.12 -20.62 2.38
N MET A 127 -3.36 -19.31 2.22
CA MET A 127 -2.80 -18.52 1.12
C MET A 127 -1.26 -18.54 1.12
N ASN A 128 -0.65 -18.26 2.28
CA ASN A 128 0.81 -18.26 2.44
C ASN A 128 1.48 -19.62 2.14
N ARG A 129 0.77 -20.74 2.35
CA ARG A 129 1.27 -22.08 2.05
C ARG A 129 0.99 -22.53 0.62
N SER A 130 0.10 -21.84 -0.09
CA SER A 130 -0.31 -22.23 -1.44
C SER A 130 0.68 -21.73 -2.47
N HIS A 131 1.37 -22.66 -3.12
CA HIS A 131 2.20 -22.33 -4.27
C HIS A 131 1.38 -21.81 -5.46
N ALA A 132 0.09 -22.19 -5.56
CA ALA A 132 -0.80 -21.64 -6.57
C ALA A 132 -1.11 -20.15 -6.29
N MET A 133 -1.24 -19.75 -5.03
CA MET A 133 -1.37 -18.34 -4.67
C MET A 133 -0.11 -17.55 -5.05
N ALA A 134 1.08 -18.06 -4.74
CA ALA A 134 2.34 -17.41 -5.14
C ALA A 134 2.46 -17.19 -6.67
N ASP A 135 1.99 -18.16 -7.46
CA ASP A 135 1.96 -18.04 -8.92
C ASP A 135 0.87 -17.04 -9.38
N LEU A 136 -0.29 -17.01 -8.70
CA LEU A 136 -1.35 -16.04 -8.94
C LEU A 136 -0.90 -14.60 -8.64
N HIS A 137 -0.19 -14.37 -7.53
CA HIS A 137 0.41 -13.07 -7.18
C HIS A 137 1.32 -12.60 -8.31
N SER A 138 2.17 -13.51 -8.80
CA SER A 138 3.10 -13.21 -9.88
C SER A 138 2.38 -12.89 -11.18
N MET A 139 1.32 -13.62 -11.50
CA MET A 139 0.49 -13.32 -12.68
C MET A 139 -0.18 -11.96 -12.57
N LEU A 140 -0.84 -11.65 -11.45
CA LEU A 140 -1.54 -10.38 -11.28
C LEU A 140 -0.57 -9.20 -11.22
N TYR A 141 0.59 -9.36 -10.57
CA TYR A 141 1.64 -8.34 -10.57
C TYR A 141 2.15 -8.04 -11.98
N GLN A 142 2.41 -9.07 -12.78
CA GLN A 142 2.86 -8.89 -14.17
C GLN A 142 1.77 -8.29 -15.04
N PHE A 143 0.53 -8.75 -14.90
CA PHE A 143 -0.62 -8.20 -15.63
C PHE A 143 -0.85 -6.73 -15.28
N PHE A 144 -0.99 -6.42 -13.99
CA PHE A 144 -1.31 -5.09 -13.53
C PHE A 144 -0.09 -4.17 -13.57
N PHE A 145 0.99 -4.42 -12.84
CA PHE A 145 2.08 -3.44 -12.71
C PHE A 145 3.06 -3.39 -13.88
N VAL A 146 3.28 -4.49 -14.59
CA VAL A 146 4.26 -4.54 -15.69
C VAL A 146 3.61 -4.20 -17.03
N LYS A 147 2.40 -4.70 -17.29
CA LYS A 147 1.72 -4.51 -18.57
C LYS A 147 0.66 -3.41 -18.56
N GLY A 148 -0.17 -3.34 -17.51
CA GLY A 148 -1.31 -2.41 -17.45
C GLY A 148 -0.93 -1.02 -16.94
N PHE A 149 -0.47 -0.94 -15.70
CA PHE A 149 -0.19 0.27 -14.91
C PHE A 149 0.63 1.33 -15.64
N PRO A 150 1.69 1.00 -16.41
CA PRO A 150 2.43 2.02 -17.17
C PRO A 150 1.61 2.77 -18.23
N ASN A 151 0.46 2.23 -18.63
CA ASN A 151 -0.42 2.84 -19.62
C ASN A 151 -1.53 3.70 -19.00
N TYR A 152 -1.66 3.72 -17.66
CA TYR A 152 -2.65 4.56 -17.00
C TYR A 152 -2.15 6.00 -16.91
N SER A 153 -2.99 6.94 -17.32
CA SER A 153 -2.78 8.36 -17.02
C SER A 153 -3.10 8.66 -15.55
N ASP A 154 -2.63 9.80 -15.06
CA ASP A 154 -2.94 10.25 -13.70
C ASP A 154 -4.45 10.49 -13.52
N GLU A 155 -5.14 11.00 -14.55
CA GLU A 155 -6.59 11.18 -14.54
C GLU A 155 -7.34 9.85 -14.46
N GLU A 156 -6.88 8.82 -15.18
CA GLU A 156 -7.47 7.48 -15.12
C GLU A 156 -7.28 6.83 -13.74
N LEU A 157 -6.11 7.01 -13.13
CA LEU A 157 -5.84 6.56 -11.76
C LEU A 157 -6.72 7.30 -10.76
N ILE A 158 -6.83 8.63 -10.87
CA ILE A 158 -7.71 9.44 -10.01
C ILE A 158 -9.16 8.97 -10.13
N SER A 159 -9.66 8.77 -11.35
CA SER A 159 -11.02 8.26 -11.60
C SER A 159 -11.23 6.88 -10.99
N THR A 160 -10.24 5.99 -11.09
CA THR A 160 -10.28 4.67 -10.46
C THR A 160 -10.37 4.76 -8.95
N PHE A 161 -9.62 5.67 -8.33
CA PHE A 161 -9.70 5.92 -6.89
C PHE A 161 -10.99 6.62 -6.46
N ASP A 162 -11.60 7.46 -7.31
CA ASP A 162 -12.94 8.01 -7.06
C ASP A 162 -13.98 6.90 -7.02
N HIS A 163 -13.91 5.95 -7.96
CA HIS A 163 -14.75 4.77 -7.91
C HIS A 163 -14.50 3.92 -6.65
N ALA A 164 -13.25 3.76 -6.22
CA ALA A 164 -12.93 3.04 -4.98
C ALA A 164 -13.49 3.76 -3.74
N PHE A 165 -13.34 5.08 -3.67
CA PHE A 165 -13.87 5.91 -2.58
C PHE A 165 -15.40 5.79 -2.47
N ASN A 166 -16.10 5.84 -3.59
CA ASN A 166 -17.57 5.70 -3.63
C ASN A 166 -18.07 4.31 -3.19
N ARG A 167 -17.19 3.29 -3.13
CA ARG A 167 -17.52 1.95 -2.61
C ARG A 167 -17.34 1.84 -1.09
N LEU A 168 -16.71 2.82 -0.44
CA LEU A 168 -16.58 2.84 1.01
C LEU A 168 -17.97 3.04 1.67
N PRO A 169 -18.22 2.48 2.87
CA PRO A 169 -19.37 2.83 3.68
C PRO A 169 -19.48 4.34 3.92
N GLN A 170 -20.71 4.86 4.00
CA GLN A 170 -20.95 6.30 4.17
C GLN A 170 -20.28 6.88 5.43
N SER A 171 -20.19 6.08 6.50
CA SER A 171 -19.45 6.44 7.72
C SER A 171 -17.96 6.70 7.45
N GLU A 172 -17.31 5.86 6.64
CA GLU A 172 -15.90 6.03 6.26
C GLU A 172 -15.71 7.21 5.31
N GLN A 173 -16.60 7.36 4.32
CA GLN A 173 -16.58 8.53 3.43
C GLN A 173 -16.70 9.84 4.22
N SER A 174 -17.55 9.85 5.26
CA SER A 174 -17.78 11.03 6.11
C SER A 174 -16.59 11.38 7.00
N GLN A 175 -15.70 10.44 7.30
CA GLN A 175 -14.44 10.73 8.03
C GLN A 175 -13.46 11.52 7.13
N LEU A 176 -13.57 11.34 5.82
CA LEU A 176 -12.85 12.08 4.78
C LEU A 176 -13.72 13.27 4.30
N SER A 177 -14.25 14.03 5.25
CA SER A 177 -15.34 15.02 5.07
C SER A 177 -15.03 16.22 4.17
N THR A 178 -13.76 16.49 3.87
CA THR A 178 -13.37 17.66 3.08
C THR A 178 -12.81 17.25 1.72
N THR A 179 -13.07 18.05 0.68
CA THR A 179 -12.47 17.87 -0.65
C THR A 179 -10.95 17.81 -0.59
N LEU A 180 -10.33 18.62 0.28
CA LEU A 180 -8.89 18.59 0.53
C LEU A 180 -8.45 17.25 1.13
N GLY A 181 -9.17 16.74 2.13
CA GLY A 181 -8.88 15.44 2.75
C GLY A 181 -8.96 14.30 1.74
N GLN A 182 -10.01 14.28 0.90
CA GLN A 182 -10.18 13.28 -0.15
C GLN A 182 -9.08 13.36 -1.21
N HIS A 183 -8.75 14.58 -1.66
CA HIS A 183 -7.67 14.79 -2.63
C HIS A 183 -6.33 14.29 -2.09
N THR A 184 -5.99 14.66 -0.85
CA THR A 184 -4.76 14.20 -0.18
C THR A 184 -4.73 12.68 -0.03
N GLN A 185 -5.84 12.07 0.37
CA GLN A 185 -5.96 10.62 0.51
C GLN A 185 -5.72 9.88 -0.81
N LYS A 186 -6.37 10.33 -1.90
CA LYS A 186 -6.20 9.77 -3.25
C LYS A 186 -4.77 9.90 -3.75
N ARG A 187 -4.18 11.08 -3.59
CA ARG A 187 -2.77 11.33 -3.96
C ARG A 187 -1.82 10.36 -3.26
N ILE A 188 -1.94 10.22 -1.94
CA ILE A 188 -1.08 9.31 -1.15
C ILE A 188 -1.25 7.86 -1.64
N ALA A 189 -2.49 7.44 -1.89
CA ALA A 189 -2.79 6.11 -2.39
C ALA A 189 -2.17 5.86 -3.79
N ILE A 190 -2.21 6.84 -4.69
CA ILE A 190 -1.55 6.78 -6.01
C ILE A 190 -0.03 6.66 -5.85
N ASP A 191 0.58 7.47 -4.99
CA ASP A 191 2.03 7.43 -4.76
C ASP A 191 2.47 6.08 -4.15
N LEU A 192 1.69 5.51 -3.23
CA LEU A 192 1.93 4.16 -2.72
C LEU A 192 1.76 3.10 -3.81
N LEU A 193 0.77 3.24 -4.68
CA LEU A 193 0.56 2.33 -5.79
C LEU A 193 1.75 2.36 -6.76
N ARG A 194 2.28 3.55 -7.07
CA ARG A 194 3.53 3.71 -7.84
C ARG A 194 4.71 3.07 -7.13
N HIS A 195 4.81 3.21 -5.81
CA HIS A 195 5.85 2.55 -5.04
C HIS A 195 5.75 1.01 -5.11
N LEU A 196 4.54 0.44 -5.05
CA LEU A 196 4.30 -1.02 -5.09
C LEU A 196 4.71 -1.67 -6.42
N ARG A 197 4.85 -0.90 -7.50
CA ARG A 197 5.44 -1.36 -8.78
C ARG A 197 6.92 -1.75 -8.64
N ASN A 198 7.61 -1.29 -7.60
CA ASN A 198 9.02 -1.62 -7.42
C ASN A 198 9.19 -3.07 -6.94
N PRO A 199 10.16 -3.83 -7.49
CA PRO A 199 10.41 -5.21 -7.06
C PRO A 199 10.73 -5.33 -5.56
N GLN A 200 11.38 -4.32 -4.99
CA GLN A 200 11.68 -4.25 -3.55
C GLN A 200 10.43 -4.10 -2.69
N ALA A 201 9.34 -3.55 -3.24
CA ALA A 201 8.06 -3.41 -2.57
C ALA A 201 7.17 -4.64 -2.74
N ARG A 202 7.66 -5.70 -3.41
CA ARG A 202 6.89 -6.91 -3.71
C ARG A 202 6.23 -7.56 -2.48
N PRO A 203 6.88 -7.66 -1.31
CA PRO A 203 6.21 -8.23 -0.14
C PRO A 203 5.00 -7.42 0.32
N SER A 204 5.04 -6.08 0.20
CA SER A 204 3.88 -5.22 0.49
C SER A 204 2.77 -5.41 -0.54
N PHE A 205 3.12 -5.61 -1.82
CA PHE A 205 2.13 -5.96 -2.84
C PHE A 205 1.48 -7.31 -2.54
N ASP A 206 2.26 -8.34 -2.22
CA ASP A 206 1.71 -9.66 -1.92
C ASP A 206 0.76 -9.59 -0.72
N THR A 207 1.10 -8.77 0.28
CA THR A 207 0.19 -8.49 1.42
C THR A 207 -1.08 -7.79 0.99
N LEU A 208 -0.99 -6.72 0.19
CA LEU A 208 -2.17 -6.03 -0.34
C LEU A 208 -3.05 -6.98 -1.14
N PHE A 209 -2.45 -7.78 -2.01
CA PHE A 209 -3.14 -8.81 -2.80
C PHE A 209 -3.89 -9.80 -1.91
N ASP A 210 -3.21 -10.39 -0.92
CA ASP A 210 -3.83 -11.40 -0.03
C ASP A 210 -5.04 -10.82 0.70
N HIS A 211 -4.94 -9.58 1.19
CA HIS A 211 -6.03 -8.91 1.89
C HIS A 211 -7.18 -8.57 0.93
N SER A 212 -6.88 -8.09 -0.28
CA SER A 212 -7.89 -7.84 -1.32
C SER A 212 -8.60 -9.13 -1.77
N PHE A 213 -7.86 -10.22 -1.91
CA PHE A 213 -8.39 -11.54 -2.24
C PHE A 213 -9.35 -12.03 -1.14
N ALA A 214 -8.94 -11.96 0.12
CA ALA A 214 -9.77 -12.35 1.25
C ALA A 214 -11.03 -11.49 1.37
N TRP A 215 -10.91 -10.17 1.18
CA TRP A 215 -12.04 -9.24 1.14
C TRP A 215 -13.05 -9.60 0.06
N TYR A 216 -12.57 -9.84 -1.16
CA TYR A 216 -13.44 -10.17 -2.28
C TYR A 216 -14.13 -11.52 -2.06
N ALA A 217 -13.39 -12.54 -1.58
CA ALA A 217 -13.96 -13.83 -1.23
C ALA A 217 -15.09 -13.70 -0.19
N ARG A 218 -14.89 -12.87 0.85
CA ARG A 218 -15.89 -12.63 1.89
C ARG A 218 -17.13 -11.92 1.36
N ARG A 219 -16.95 -10.95 0.46
CA ARG A 219 -18.07 -10.27 -0.21
C ARG A 219 -18.90 -11.23 -1.04
N LEU A 220 -18.25 -12.09 -1.83
CA LEU A 220 -18.94 -13.12 -2.62
C LEU A 220 -19.70 -14.08 -1.72
N GLU A 221 -19.08 -14.57 -0.64
CA GLU A 221 -19.74 -15.45 0.33
C GLU A 221 -21.01 -14.81 0.91
N ASN A 222 -20.93 -13.56 1.33
CA ASN A 222 -22.07 -12.82 1.88
C ASN A 222 -23.16 -12.59 0.83
N ALA A 223 -22.80 -12.23 -0.40
CA ALA A 223 -23.75 -12.06 -1.51
C ALA A 223 -24.48 -13.37 -1.80
N ILE A 224 -23.75 -14.47 -1.98
CA ILE A 224 -24.29 -15.82 -2.23
C ILE A 224 -25.22 -16.24 -1.08
N ARG A 225 -24.81 -16.05 0.17
CA ARG A 225 -25.62 -16.38 1.36
C ARG A 225 -26.92 -15.58 1.37
N ASN A 226 -26.85 -14.28 1.14
CA ASN A 226 -28.03 -13.40 1.15
C ASN A 226 -29.01 -13.73 0.03
N SER A 227 -28.52 -14.02 -1.19
CA SER A 227 -29.37 -14.48 -2.29
C SER A 227 -30.11 -15.77 -1.94
N LYS A 228 -29.41 -16.75 -1.33
CA LYS A 228 -30.01 -18.01 -0.86
C LYS A 228 -31.07 -17.80 0.21
N LEU A 229 -30.82 -16.92 1.18
CA LEU A 229 -31.78 -16.61 2.25
C LEU A 229 -33.04 -15.91 1.74
N LEU A 230 -32.91 -15.04 0.73
CA LEU A 230 -34.04 -14.29 0.16
C LEU A 230 -34.83 -15.08 -0.88
N GLY A 231 -34.47 -16.34 -1.16
CA GLY A 231 -35.12 -17.16 -2.17
C GLY A 231 -35.04 -16.58 -3.58
N MET A 232 -34.16 -15.60 -3.81
CA MET A 232 -33.97 -15.01 -5.12
C MET A 232 -33.15 -15.99 -5.96
N PRO A 233 -33.56 -16.30 -7.20
CA PRO A 233 -32.71 -17.06 -8.10
C PRO A 233 -31.37 -16.35 -8.14
N THR A 234 -30.29 -17.07 -7.83
CA THR A 234 -28.94 -16.52 -7.98
C THR A 234 -28.80 -16.10 -9.43
N ARG A 235 -28.95 -14.81 -9.68
CA ARG A 235 -28.60 -14.15 -10.96
C ARG A 235 -27.10 -14.35 -11.28
N ASN A 236 -26.36 -15.02 -10.38
CA ASN A 236 -24.93 -15.00 -10.18
C ASN A 236 -24.35 -16.44 -10.13
N ASN A 237 -24.64 -17.28 -11.11
CA ASN A 237 -23.86 -18.52 -11.28
C ASN A 237 -22.35 -18.20 -11.34
N ASP A 238 -22.01 -17.02 -11.87
CA ASP A 238 -20.63 -16.55 -12.01
C ASP A 238 -19.98 -16.20 -10.67
N GLU A 239 -20.68 -15.54 -9.75
CA GLU A 239 -20.13 -15.23 -8.42
C GLU A 239 -19.88 -16.51 -7.61
N GLU A 240 -20.79 -17.49 -7.68
CA GLU A 240 -20.61 -18.77 -7.00
C GLU A 240 -19.44 -19.56 -7.61
N GLU A 241 -19.28 -19.55 -8.94
CA GLU A 241 -18.14 -20.19 -9.61
C GLU A 241 -16.81 -19.47 -9.32
N ILE A 242 -16.79 -18.13 -9.30
CA ILE A 242 -15.61 -17.34 -8.91
C ILE A 242 -15.24 -17.66 -7.47
N PHE A 243 -16.20 -17.65 -6.54
CA PHE A 243 -15.96 -17.97 -5.13
C PHE A 243 -15.41 -19.39 -4.95
N LYS A 244 -16.02 -20.39 -5.61
CA LYS A 244 -15.49 -21.77 -5.61
C LYS A 244 -14.08 -21.84 -6.17
N ALA A 245 -13.78 -21.11 -7.24
CA ALA A 245 -12.45 -21.06 -7.82
C ALA A 245 -11.44 -20.45 -6.84
N MET A 246 -11.79 -19.35 -6.15
CA MET A 246 -10.95 -18.75 -5.12
C MET A 246 -10.61 -19.74 -4.00
N LEU A 247 -11.62 -20.45 -3.46
CA LEU A 247 -11.40 -21.50 -2.44
C LEU A 247 -10.48 -22.62 -2.94
N ARG A 248 -10.61 -23.03 -4.20
CA ARG A 248 -9.75 -24.05 -4.81
C ARG A 248 -8.32 -23.56 -5.00
N ILE A 249 -8.11 -22.31 -5.42
CA ILE A 249 -6.77 -21.75 -5.61
C ILE A 249 -5.99 -21.74 -4.29
N MET A 250 -6.64 -21.41 -3.16
CA MET A 250 -5.99 -21.42 -1.84
C MET A 250 -5.54 -22.81 -1.37
N THR A 251 -6.07 -23.89 -1.93
CA THR A 251 -5.86 -25.26 -1.41
C THR A 251 -5.20 -26.20 -2.42
N THR A 252 -4.90 -25.72 -3.63
CA THR A 252 -4.44 -26.54 -4.74
C THR A 252 -2.95 -26.41 -5.02
N SER A 253 -2.40 -27.30 -5.86
CA SER A 253 -1.02 -27.24 -6.32
C SER A 253 -0.86 -26.32 -7.54
N ARG A 254 0.39 -25.88 -7.82
CA ARG A 254 0.72 -25.04 -8.99
C ARG A 254 0.13 -25.55 -10.31
N GLN A 255 0.26 -26.85 -10.56
CA GLN A 255 -0.19 -27.48 -11.80
C GLN A 255 -1.70 -27.34 -12.05
N LYS A 256 -2.48 -27.21 -10.97
CA LYS A 256 -3.94 -27.10 -11.04
C LYS A 256 -4.45 -25.66 -11.15
N LEU A 257 -3.59 -24.66 -10.97
CA LEU A 257 -3.97 -23.24 -11.10
C LEU A 257 -4.43 -22.92 -12.51
N ARG A 258 -3.63 -23.27 -13.52
CA ARG A 258 -3.93 -22.98 -14.93
C ARG A 258 -5.27 -23.57 -15.38
N PRO A 259 -5.60 -24.85 -15.10
CA PRO A 259 -6.94 -25.38 -15.39
C PRO A 259 -8.09 -24.63 -14.70
N ILE A 260 -7.90 -24.15 -13.46
CA ILE A 260 -8.93 -23.35 -12.76
C ILE A 260 -9.15 -22.03 -13.50
N LEU A 261 -8.08 -21.31 -13.83
CA LEU A 261 -8.16 -20.04 -14.55
C LEU A 261 -8.73 -20.22 -15.96
N GLN A 262 -8.37 -21.29 -16.66
CA GLN A 262 -8.93 -21.63 -17.98
C GLN A 262 -10.44 -21.88 -17.90
N LYS A 263 -10.92 -22.58 -16.87
CA LYS A 263 -12.36 -22.77 -16.65
C LYS A 263 -13.07 -21.43 -16.46
N LEU A 264 -12.50 -20.52 -15.66
CA LEU A 264 -13.05 -19.17 -15.47
C LEU A 264 -13.03 -18.35 -16.77
N ALA A 265 -11.97 -18.44 -17.57
CA ALA A 265 -11.87 -17.73 -18.84
C ALA A 265 -12.86 -18.22 -19.91
N GLN A 266 -13.27 -19.49 -19.84
CA GLN A 266 -14.30 -20.06 -20.72
C GLN A 266 -15.73 -19.65 -20.32
N ASN A 267 -15.92 -19.16 -19.09
CA ASN A 267 -17.21 -18.69 -18.62
C ASN A 267 -17.42 -17.22 -19.02
N ILE A 268 -17.87 -17.04 -20.27
CA ILE A 268 -18.14 -15.73 -20.88
C ILE A 268 -19.58 -15.32 -20.56
N TYR A 269 -19.78 -14.08 -20.10
CA TYR A 269 -21.11 -13.49 -19.89
C TYR A 269 -21.22 -12.13 -20.54
N GLY A 270 -22.40 -11.83 -21.08
CA GLY A 270 -22.69 -10.59 -21.82
C GLY A 270 -22.36 -10.67 -23.32
N THR A 271 -22.70 -9.60 -24.04
CA THR A 271 -22.32 -9.39 -25.44
C THR A 271 -20.91 -8.83 -25.53
N THR A 272 -20.09 -9.36 -26.43
CA THR A 272 -18.73 -8.85 -26.71
C THR A 272 -18.75 -7.34 -26.94
N GLY A 273 -18.17 -6.59 -26.00
CA GLY A 273 -17.92 -5.17 -26.19
C GLY A 273 -16.75 -4.94 -27.15
N PRO A 274 -16.42 -3.68 -27.48
CA PRO A 274 -15.24 -3.34 -28.28
C PRO A 274 -13.92 -3.85 -27.67
N ASP A 275 -13.90 -4.10 -26.36
CA ASP A 275 -12.73 -4.59 -25.63
C ASP A 275 -12.67 -6.13 -25.49
N GLY A 276 -13.65 -6.85 -26.06
CA GLY A 276 -13.73 -8.31 -26.05
C GLY A 276 -14.85 -8.88 -25.14
N PRO A 277 -14.93 -10.22 -25.01
CA PRO A 277 -15.89 -10.87 -24.12
C PRO A 277 -15.47 -10.77 -22.65
N ASP A 278 -16.34 -10.21 -21.81
CA ASP A 278 -16.21 -10.30 -20.35
C ASP A 278 -16.31 -11.76 -19.90
N ASN A 279 -15.40 -12.17 -19.03
CA ASN A 279 -15.36 -13.53 -18.50
C ASN A 279 -15.00 -13.54 -17.01
N SER A 280 -15.32 -14.65 -16.34
CA SER A 280 -15.12 -14.77 -14.88
C SER A 280 -13.68 -14.58 -14.42
N MET A 281 -12.69 -14.88 -15.28
CA MET A 281 -11.28 -14.69 -14.92
C MET A 281 -10.93 -13.20 -14.87
N MET A 282 -11.35 -12.43 -15.86
CA MET A 282 -11.14 -10.98 -15.89
C MET A 282 -11.86 -10.31 -14.72
N THR A 283 -13.12 -10.66 -14.46
CA THR A 283 -13.83 -10.12 -13.30
C THR A 283 -13.19 -10.50 -11.97
N LEU A 284 -12.62 -11.69 -11.82
CA LEU A 284 -11.84 -12.05 -10.63
C LEU A 284 -10.64 -11.11 -10.45
N PHE A 285 -9.84 -10.90 -11.50
CA PHE A 285 -8.66 -10.02 -11.42
C PHE A 285 -9.04 -8.57 -11.18
N ASP A 286 -10.00 -8.05 -11.94
CA ASP A 286 -10.51 -6.69 -11.78
C ASP A 286 -11.10 -6.46 -10.41
N SER A 287 -11.82 -7.44 -9.85
CA SER A 287 -12.39 -7.31 -8.51
C SER A 287 -11.30 -7.29 -7.45
N ILE A 288 -10.27 -8.14 -7.53
CA ILE A 288 -9.13 -8.10 -6.62
C ILE A 288 -8.43 -6.74 -6.72
N ILE A 289 -8.13 -6.28 -7.93
CA ILE A 289 -7.49 -4.97 -8.17
C ILE A 289 -8.35 -3.84 -7.60
N ARG A 290 -9.66 -3.84 -7.82
CA ARG A 290 -10.59 -2.86 -7.24
C ARG A 290 -10.59 -2.90 -5.71
N GLU A 291 -10.51 -4.07 -5.09
CA GLU A 291 -10.35 -4.16 -3.64
C GLU A 291 -8.97 -3.65 -3.17
N MET A 292 -7.89 -3.81 -3.96
CA MET A 292 -6.60 -3.21 -3.64
C MET A 292 -6.69 -1.68 -3.58
N PHE A 293 -7.37 -1.07 -4.54
CA PHE A 293 -7.64 0.37 -4.54
C PHE A 293 -8.48 0.81 -3.33
N VAL A 294 -9.49 0.04 -2.95
CA VAL A 294 -10.33 0.30 -1.77
C VAL A 294 -9.49 0.26 -0.48
N ILE A 295 -8.63 -0.74 -0.31
CA ILE A 295 -7.75 -0.83 0.86
C ILE A 295 -6.81 0.38 0.89
N LEU A 296 -6.15 0.69 -0.22
CA LEU A 296 -5.22 1.82 -0.29
C LEU A 296 -5.89 3.17 0.00
N ILE A 297 -7.14 3.39 -0.42
CA ILE A 297 -7.82 4.65 -0.09
C ILE A 297 -8.27 4.70 1.38
N ARG A 298 -8.44 3.56 2.04
CA ARG A 298 -8.93 3.49 3.42
C ARG A 298 -7.84 3.64 4.48
N LEU A 299 -6.58 3.31 4.15
CA LEU A 299 -5.47 3.40 5.09
C LEU A 299 -5.41 4.79 5.78
N PRO A 300 -5.05 4.89 7.07
CA PRO A 300 -5.29 6.09 7.87
C PRO A 300 -4.23 7.20 7.68
N TYR A 301 -3.91 7.58 6.45
CA TYR A 301 -2.81 8.50 6.13
C TYR A 301 -2.92 9.85 6.85
N LEU A 302 -4.11 10.45 6.91
CA LEU A 302 -4.31 11.74 7.59
C LEU A 302 -4.05 11.64 9.09
N SER A 303 -4.37 10.49 9.71
CA SER A 303 -4.07 10.25 11.13
C SER A 303 -2.56 10.10 11.33
N LEU A 304 -1.89 9.33 10.47
CA LEU A 304 -0.43 9.19 10.48
C LEU A 304 0.28 10.54 10.31
N LEU A 305 -0.22 11.38 9.39
CA LEU A 305 0.30 12.72 9.16
C LEU A 305 0.14 13.60 10.41
N LYS A 306 -1.03 13.59 11.04
CA LYS A 306 -1.28 14.33 12.29
C LYS A 306 -0.34 13.87 13.42
N GLU A 307 -0.12 12.57 13.56
CA GLU A 307 0.78 12.01 14.57
C GLU A 307 2.24 12.41 14.32
N ALA A 308 2.68 12.36 13.07
CA ALA A 308 4.03 12.76 12.68
C ALA A 308 4.28 14.25 12.98
N LEU A 309 3.33 15.12 12.65
CA LEU A 309 3.43 16.57 12.92
C LEU A 309 3.37 16.92 14.41
N LYS A 310 2.60 16.16 15.21
CA LYS A 310 2.55 16.35 16.68
C LYS A 310 3.88 16.05 17.36
N LYS A 311 4.61 15.02 16.91
CA LYS A 311 5.91 14.65 17.48
C LYS A 311 7.01 15.69 17.22
N GLN A 312 6.86 16.52 16.19
CA GLN A 312 7.79 17.61 15.88
C GLN A 312 7.49 18.90 16.65
N SER A 313 6.34 19.00 17.34
CA SER A 313 6.00 20.17 18.13
C SER A 313 6.72 20.13 19.49
N PRO A 314 7.42 21.20 19.92
CA PRO A 314 8.02 21.25 21.25
C PRO A 314 6.93 21.05 22.33
N PRO A 315 7.25 20.43 23.47
CA PRO A 315 6.27 20.23 24.53
C PRO A 315 5.65 21.58 24.92
N PRO A 316 4.34 21.63 25.22
CA PRO A 316 3.71 22.86 25.67
C PRO A 316 4.51 23.39 26.85
N ARG A 317 4.94 24.66 26.77
CA ARG A 317 5.63 25.31 27.89
C ARG A 317 4.75 25.11 29.13
N PRO A 318 5.33 24.64 30.26
CA PRO A 318 4.56 24.55 31.49
C PRO A 318 3.89 25.90 31.73
N ALA A 319 2.59 25.89 31.98
CA ALA A 319 1.84 27.11 32.24
C ALA A 319 2.56 27.88 33.34
N ASP A 320 2.95 29.12 33.04
CA ASP A 320 3.64 29.98 34.00
C ASP A 320 2.71 30.14 35.21
N PRO A 321 3.08 29.67 36.41
CA PRO A 321 2.22 29.77 37.59
C PRO A 321 1.87 31.22 37.98
N ARG A 322 2.46 32.21 37.30
CA ARG A 322 2.18 33.64 37.50
C ARG A 322 0.91 34.14 36.81
N THR A 323 0.25 33.38 35.93
CA THR A 323 -0.99 33.83 35.25
C THR A 323 -2.30 33.49 35.98
N LEU A 324 -2.26 32.90 37.18
CA LEU A 324 -3.45 32.57 37.98
C LEU A 324 -3.68 33.49 39.20
N SER A 325 -3.07 34.67 39.26
CA SER A 325 -3.19 35.59 40.41
C SER A 325 -3.73 36.99 40.04
N SER A 326 -4.87 37.07 39.35
CA SER A 326 -5.62 38.35 39.26
C SER A 326 -7.10 38.17 38.97
N CYS A 327 -7.83 37.49 39.86
CA CYS A 327 -9.27 37.69 40.02
C CYS A 327 -9.58 37.84 41.51
N SER A 328 -9.45 39.06 42.03
CA SER A 328 -10.07 39.42 43.30
C SER A 328 -11.58 39.58 43.08
N PRO A 329 -12.44 39.07 43.99
CA PRO A 329 -13.87 39.31 43.93
C PRO A 329 -14.16 40.76 44.36
N MET A 330 -14.85 41.54 43.52
CA MET A 330 -15.53 42.75 43.97
C MET A 330 -16.80 42.35 44.71
N SER A 331 -16.80 42.60 46.01
CA SER A 331 -17.99 42.58 46.86
C SER A 331 -18.88 43.78 46.53
N THR A 332 -20.16 43.54 46.26
CA THR A 332 -21.28 44.44 46.55
C THR A 332 -22.49 43.62 46.94
#